data_AF-A0A6P0MVL1-F1
#
_entry.id   AF-A0A6P0MVL1-F1
#
_cell.length_a   1.000
_cell.length_b   1.000
_cell.length_c   1.000
_cell.angle_alpha   90.00
_cell.angle_beta   90.00
_cell.angle_gamma   90.00
#
_symmetry.space_group_name_H-M   'P 1'
#
loop_
_entity.id
_entity.type
_entity.pdbx_description
1 polymer ?
#
loop_
_entity_poly.entity_id
_entity_poly.type
_entity_poly.pdbx_seq_one_letter_code
_entity_poly.pdbx_strand_id
1 'polypeptide(L)'
;MPMPRWLLMFIWLLNLSNIFVDLIFPFNHPFTYIVPPIFFILVGYAIYFVCRHTPKQVWLLILTVIMASILPLMLLDLIFGGQRSASTRYFIPCFIGIQLAVAYLFAYQLTHASFWQRQIWQGIIAVVISCGVLCCAISSQADTWWNKISSYHNPQSARIINQTSQPLVISNPSDTNTGQLISLSYLLDEKVKFQLIGQPNIYLPQIPAGFSDIFLFDPSEKLQKKLEQEYGAKIEPIENVPLFKLTMP
;
A
#
# COMPACT_ATOMS: atom_id res chain seq x y z
N MET A 1 -7.59 12.59 7.62
CA MET A 1 -8.95 12.97 7.17
C MET A 1 -9.74 11.69 6.89
N PRO A 2 -11.07 11.66 7.11
CA PRO A 2 -11.88 10.49 6.76
C PRO A 2 -11.89 10.28 5.24
N MET A 3 -11.75 9.03 4.79
CA MET A 3 -11.83 8.73 3.37
C MET A 3 -13.30 8.74 2.88
N PRO A 4 -13.56 9.16 1.63
CA PRO A 4 -14.87 9.00 1.01
C PRO A 4 -15.33 7.54 1.03
N ARG A 5 -16.60 7.28 1.34
CA ARG A 5 -17.14 5.91 1.45
C ARG A 5 -16.98 5.10 0.15
N TRP A 6 -17.19 5.73 -1.01
CA TRP A 6 -17.03 5.07 -2.30
C TRP A 6 -15.58 4.62 -2.53
N LEU A 7 -14.60 5.42 -2.08
CA LEU A 7 -13.19 5.10 -2.18
C LEU A 7 -12.83 3.91 -1.28
N LEU A 8 -13.40 3.85 -0.07
CA LEU A 8 -13.25 2.68 0.80
C LEU A 8 -13.81 1.41 0.14
N MET A 9 -15.02 1.46 -0.41
CA MET A 9 -15.61 0.32 -1.12
C MET A 9 -14.75 -0.14 -2.30
N PHE A 10 -14.21 0.81 -3.05
CA PHE A 10 -13.29 0.53 -4.14
C PHE A 10 -11.99 -0.11 -3.67
N ILE A 11 -11.38 0.41 -2.59
CA ILE A 11 -10.18 -0.17 -1.97
C ILE A 11 -10.44 -1.59 -1.47
N TRP A 12 -11.60 -1.86 -0.84
CA TRP A 12 -11.95 -3.21 -0.39
C TRP A 12 -12.05 -4.20 -1.55
N LEU A 13 -12.67 -3.78 -2.66
CA LEU A 13 -12.80 -4.58 -3.85
C LEU A 13 -11.43 -4.86 -4.49
N LEU A 14 -10.58 -3.83 -4.59
CA LEU A 14 -9.22 -3.96 -5.10
C LEU A 14 -8.38 -4.92 -4.24
N ASN A 15 -8.46 -4.76 -2.91
CA ASN A 15 -7.77 -5.63 -1.97
C ASN A 15 -8.24 -7.09 -2.08
N LEU A 16 -9.53 -7.32 -2.37
CA LEU A 16 -10.07 -8.66 -2.59
C LEU A 16 -9.45 -9.35 -3.81
N SER A 17 -9.20 -8.63 -4.90
CA SER A 17 -8.48 -9.21 -6.05
C SER A 17 -6.99 -9.38 -5.78
N ASN A 18 -6.36 -8.46 -5.03
CA ASN A 18 -4.92 -8.48 -4.78
C ASN A 18 -4.46 -9.72 -4.01
N ILE A 19 -5.34 -10.44 -3.31
CA ILE A 19 -4.97 -11.72 -2.67
C ILE A 19 -4.73 -12.86 -3.68
N PHE A 20 -5.15 -12.66 -4.94
CA PHE A 20 -4.97 -13.61 -6.04
C PHE A 20 -4.07 -13.04 -7.13
N VAL A 21 -4.33 -11.80 -7.56
CA VAL A 21 -3.62 -11.12 -8.63
C VAL A 21 -3.33 -9.70 -8.18
N ASP A 22 -2.10 -9.48 -7.71
CA ASP A 22 -1.61 -8.19 -7.27
C ASP A 22 -0.74 -7.56 -8.36
N LEU A 23 -1.37 -6.79 -9.25
CA LEU A 23 -0.68 -6.02 -10.28
C LEU A 23 -0.83 -4.54 -9.93
N ILE A 24 0.29 -3.86 -9.65
CA ILE A 24 0.29 -2.41 -9.41
C ILE A 24 -0.03 -1.71 -10.70
N PHE A 25 -1.31 -1.42 -10.88
CA PHE A 25 -1.80 -0.54 -11.93
C PHE A 25 -2.25 0.80 -11.34
N PRO A 26 -2.03 1.90 -12.05
CA PRO A 26 -2.64 3.19 -11.72
C PRO A 26 -4.15 3.10 -11.59
N PHE A 27 -4.76 4.00 -10.80
CA PHE A 27 -6.21 3.98 -10.58
C PHE A 27 -7.03 4.17 -11.86
N ASN A 28 -6.50 4.84 -12.88
CA ASN A 28 -7.15 5.04 -14.18
C ASN A 28 -6.97 3.86 -15.16
N HIS A 29 -6.22 2.82 -14.79
CA HIS A 29 -5.98 1.69 -15.68
C HIS A 29 -7.21 0.77 -15.75
N PRO A 30 -7.60 0.24 -16.92
CA PRO A 30 -8.80 -0.58 -17.07
C PRO A 30 -8.82 -1.82 -16.17
N PHE A 31 -7.66 -2.45 -15.95
CA PHE A 31 -7.57 -3.65 -15.11
C PHE A 31 -7.98 -3.39 -13.66
N THR A 32 -7.76 -2.19 -13.15
CA THR A 32 -8.16 -1.76 -11.81
C THR A 32 -9.68 -1.76 -11.63
N TYR A 33 -10.45 -1.74 -12.73
CA TYR A 33 -11.92 -1.80 -12.71
C TYR A 33 -12.49 -3.15 -13.17
N ILE A 34 -11.74 -3.92 -13.98
CA ILE A 34 -12.22 -5.18 -14.57
C ILE A 34 -11.91 -6.39 -13.67
N VAL A 35 -10.69 -6.47 -13.14
CA VAL A 35 -10.23 -7.63 -12.36
C VAL A 35 -10.97 -7.75 -11.01
N PRO A 36 -11.19 -6.66 -10.24
CA PRO A 36 -11.80 -6.78 -8.92
C PRO A 36 -13.23 -7.35 -8.92
N PRO A 37 -14.15 -6.94 -9.81
CA PRO A 37 -15.48 -7.55 -9.92
C PRO A 37 -15.46 -9.05 -10.26
N ILE A 38 -14.52 -9.50 -11.10
CA ILE A 38 -14.39 -10.93 -11.46
C ILE A 38 -14.05 -11.75 -10.21
N PHE A 39 -13.07 -11.31 -9.43
CA PHE A 39 -12.71 -11.99 -8.18
C PHE A 39 -13.81 -11.88 -7.13
N PHE A 40 -14.54 -10.77 -7.07
CA PHE A 40 -15.71 -10.65 -6.20
C PHE A 40 -16.78 -11.70 -6.50
N ILE A 41 -17.09 -11.92 -7.78
CA ILE A 41 -18.02 -12.97 -8.21
C ILE A 41 -17.47 -14.35 -7.86
N LEU A 42 -16.19 -14.62 -8.13
CA LEU A 42 -15.54 -15.90 -7.80
C LEU A 42 -15.60 -16.19 -6.29
N VAL A 43 -15.28 -15.20 -5.45
CA VAL A 43 -15.30 -15.34 -3.98
C VAL A 43 -16.73 -15.52 -3.48
N GLY A 44 -17.69 -14.74 -3.97
CA GLY A 44 -19.10 -14.92 -3.63
C GLY A 44 -19.62 -16.32 -4.00
N TYR A 45 -19.25 -16.81 -5.18
CA TYR A 45 -19.58 -18.16 -5.61
C TYR A 45 -18.89 -19.23 -4.75
N ALA A 46 -17.61 -19.06 -4.41
CA ALA A 46 -16.89 -20.00 -3.56
C ALA A 46 -17.49 -20.10 -2.14
N ILE A 47 -17.85 -18.96 -1.54
CA ILE A 47 -18.52 -18.94 -0.24
C ILE A 47 -19.88 -19.66 -0.33
N TYR A 48 -20.69 -19.32 -1.34
CA TYR A 48 -21.96 -20.02 -1.59
C TYR A 48 -21.74 -21.53 -1.74
N PHE A 49 -20.71 -21.92 -2.50
CA PHE A 49 -20.40 -23.31 -2.80
C PHE A 49 -20.06 -24.10 -1.54
N VAL A 50 -19.19 -23.55 -0.69
CA VAL A 50 -18.81 -24.13 0.61
C VAL A 50 -20.03 -24.32 1.50
N CYS A 51 -20.91 -23.31 1.59
CA CYS A 51 -22.15 -23.39 2.37
C CYS A 51 -23.12 -24.47 1.88
N ARG A 52 -23.07 -24.82 0.59
CA ARG A 52 -23.95 -25.85 0.00
C ARG A 52 -23.38 -27.26 0.03
N HIS A 53 -22.06 -27.41 0.01
CA HIS A 53 -21.40 -28.72 -0.20
C HIS A 53 -20.60 -29.22 1.01
N THR A 54 -20.57 -28.47 2.12
CA THR A 54 -19.88 -28.89 3.35
C THR A 54 -20.82 -28.96 4.56
N PRO A 55 -20.48 -29.77 5.59
CA PRO A 55 -21.21 -29.77 6.85
C PRO A 55 -21.15 -28.41 7.56
N LYS A 56 -22.14 -28.17 8.43
CA LYS A 56 -22.30 -26.91 9.18
C LYS A 56 -21.03 -26.44 9.88
N GLN A 57 -20.29 -27.36 10.48
CA GLN A 57 -19.06 -27.04 11.22
C GLN A 57 -17.99 -26.38 10.32
N VAL A 58 -17.88 -26.83 9.06
CA VAL A 58 -16.85 -26.36 8.13
C VAL A 58 -17.20 -24.98 7.57
N TRP A 59 -18.38 -24.83 6.98
CA TRP A 59 -18.74 -23.53 6.38
C TRP A 59 -18.92 -22.45 7.45
N LEU A 60 -19.41 -22.79 8.64
CA LEU A 60 -19.59 -21.82 9.71
C LEU A 60 -18.23 -21.31 10.21
N LEU A 61 -17.23 -22.19 10.35
CA LEU A 61 -15.87 -21.79 10.70
C LEU A 61 -15.32 -20.77 9.69
N ILE A 62 -15.42 -21.08 8.40
CA ILE A 62 -14.92 -20.19 7.32
C ILE A 62 -15.64 -18.84 7.36
N LEU A 63 -16.97 -18.84 7.45
CA LEU A 63 -17.74 -17.60 7.55
C LEU A 63 -17.41 -16.80 8.80
N THR A 64 -17.25 -17.45 9.96
CA THR A 64 -16.89 -16.75 11.19
C THR A 64 -15.52 -16.09 11.06
N VAL A 65 -14.51 -16.77 10.50
CA VAL A 65 -13.18 -16.18 10.28
C VAL A 65 -13.25 -14.96 9.36
N ILE A 66 -14.00 -15.05 8.26
CA ILE A 66 -14.19 -13.93 7.33
C ILE A 66 -14.90 -12.77 8.04
N MET A 67 -16.08 -13.02 8.59
CA MET A 67 -16.97 -11.97 9.09
C MET A 67 -16.46 -11.32 10.38
N ALA A 68 -15.89 -12.10 11.31
CA ALA A 68 -15.35 -11.56 12.55
C ALA A 68 -14.17 -10.59 12.31
N SER A 69 -13.44 -10.79 11.22
CA SER A 69 -12.27 -9.97 10.88
C SER A 69 -12.65 -8.68 10.14
N ILE A 70 -13.63 -8.73 9.23
CA ILE A 70 -13.97 -7.58 8.39
C ILE A 70 -15.08 -6.70 8.98
N LEU A 71 -16.11 -7.29 9.60
CA LEU A 71 -17.31 -6.56 9.97
C LEU A 71 -17.02 -5.41 10.94
N PRO A 72 -16.28 -5.62 12.06
CA PRO A 72 -16.04 -4.54 13.00
C PRO A 72 -15.29 -3.37 12.34
N LEU A 73 -14.30 -3.66 11.50
CA LEU A 73 -13.47 -2.64 10.85
C LEU A 73 -14.25 -1.85 9.80
N MET A 74 -14.99 -2.55 8.92
CA MET A 74 -15.78 -1.91 7.87
C MET A 74 -16.95 -1.11 8.47
N LEU A 75 -17.64 -1.65 9.48
CA LEU A 75 -18.76 -0.95 10.13
C LEU A 75 -18.29 0.33 10.83
N LEU A 76 -17.20 0.26 11.58
CA LEU A 76 -16.66 1.45 12.27
C LEU A 76 -16.28 2.56 11.29
N ASP A 77 -15.64 2.21 10.17
CA ASP A 77 -15.26 3.21 9.16
C ASP A 77 -16.46 3.75 8.36
N LEU A 78 -17.53 2.97 8.14
CA LEU A 78 -18.75 3.43 7.47
C LEU A 78 -19.59 4.37 8.34
N ILE A 79 -19.72 4.04 9.63
CA ILE A 79 -20.56 4.75 10.60
C ILE A 79 -19.85 6.02 11.09
N PHE A 80 -18.62 5.88 11.60
CA PHE A 80 -17.90 6.97 12.25
C PHE A 80 -16.91 7.68 11.31
N GLY A 81 -16.75 7.19 10.08
CA GLY A 81 -15.66 7.59 9.21
C GLY A 81 -14.33 6.98 9.66
N GLY A 82 -13.37 6.96 8.75
CA GLY A 82 -12.03 6.44 9.05
C GLY A 82 -11.31 5.92 7.83
N GLN A 83 -10.22 5.21 8.11
CA GLN A 83 -9.36 4.56 7.11
C GLN A 83 -8.74 3.27 7.66
N ARG A 84 -9.25 2.75 8.77
CA ARG A 84 -8.68 1.56 9.43
C ARG A 84 -8.80 0.34 8.51
N SER A 85 -9.96 0.22 7.87
CA SER A 85 -10.33 -0.81 6.91
C SER A 85 -9.63 -0.69 5.55
N ALA A 86 -8.90 0.40 5.30
CA ALA A 86 -8.08 0.52 4.10
C ALA A 86 -6.75 -0.25 4.23
N SER A 87 -6.32 -0.54 5.46
CA SER A 87 -5.07 -1.26 5.73
C SER A 87 -5.30 -2.77 5.69
N THR A 88 -4.76 -3.42 4.67
CA THR A 88 -4.90 -4.87 4.43
C THR A 88 -4.32 -5.75 5.53
N ARG A 89 -3.40 -5.24 6.35
CA ARG A 89 -2.81 -6.01 7.46
C ARG A 89 -3.84 -6.48 8.49
N TYR A 90 -4.97 -5.77 8.61
CA TYR A 90 -6.04 -6.16 9.51
C TYR A 90 -7.00 -7.19 8.88
N PHE A 91 -6.89 -7.42 7.57
CA PHE A 91 -7.76 -8.31 6.80
C PHE A 91 -7.12 -9.68 6.57
N ILE A 92 -5.89 -9.91 7.06
CA ILE A 92 -5.17 -11.18 6.87
C ILE A 92 -6.03 -12.40 7.24
N PRO A 93 -6.73 -12.45 8.40
CA PRO A 93 -7.52 -13.64 8.72
C PRO A 93 -8.72 -13.81 7.77
N CYS A 94 -9.34 -12.70 7.33
CA CYS A 94 -10.39 -12.75 6.31
C CYS A 94 -9.86 -13.33 4.99
N PHE A 95 -8.70 -12.87 4.54
CA PHE A 95 -8.08 -13.35 3.30
C PHE A 95 -7.77 -14.84 3.36
N ILE A 96 -7.31 -15.35 4.50
CA ILE A 96 -7.13 -16.79 4.73
C ILE A 96 -8.47 -17.53 4.59
N GLY A 97 -9.54 -17.03 5.22
CA GLY A 97 -10.88 -17.63 5.09
C GLY A 97 -11.38 -17.66 3.64
N ILE A 98 -11.15 -16.59 2.88
CA ILE A 98 -11.51 -16.50 1.46
C ILE A 98 -10.69 -17.48 0.63
N GLN A 99 -9.37 -17.55 0.85
CA GLN A 99 -8.49 -18.50 0.15
C GLN A 99 -8.89 -19.95 0.43
N LEU A 100 -9.28 -20.28 1.67
CA LEU A 100 -9.81 -21.60 2.01
C LEU A 100 -11.10 -21.93 1.23
N ALA A 101 -12.03 -20.97 1.13
CA ALA A 101 -13.26 -21.16 0.38
C ALA A 101 -13.01 -21.40 -1.11
N VAL A 102 -12.14 -20.59 -1.73
CA VAL A 102 -11.79 -20.72 -3.14
C VAL A 102 -11.00 -22.00 -3.41
N ALA A 103 -10.06 -22.37 -2.52
CA ALA A 103 -9.31 -23.61 -2.63
C ALA A 103 -10.23 -24.85 -2.54
N TYR A 104 -11.22 -24.83 -1.64
CA TYR A 104 -12.21 -25.90 -1.56
C TYR A 104 -13.03 -26.03 -2.85
N LEU A 105 -13.52 -24.91 -3.38
CA LEU A 105 -14.25 -24.88 -4.66
C LEU A 105 -13.40 -25.50 -5.78
N PHE A 106 -12.15 -25.07 -5.92
CA PHE A 106 -11.22 -25.60 -6.92
C PHE A 106 -10.98 -27.10 -6.75
N ALA A 107 -10.68 -27.55 -5.54
CA ALA A 107 -10.43 -28.97 -5.25
C ALA A 107 -11.65 -29.84 -5.56
N TYR A 108 -12.85 -29.37 -5.20
CA TYR A 108 -14.09 -30.07 -5.48
C TYR A 108 -14.34 -30.20 -6.99
N GLN A 109 -14.22 -29.09 -7.73
CA GLN A 109 -14.47 -29.08 -9.17
C GLN A 109 -13.43 -29.91 -9.95
N LEU A 110 -12.20 -30.02 -9.45
CA LEU A 110 -11.18 -30.88 -10.06
C LEU A 110 -11.45 -32.38 -9.88
N THR A 111 -12.18 -32.77 -8.84
CA THR A 111 -12.34 -34.18 -8.44
C THR A 111 -13.73 -34.74 -8.75
N HIS A 112 -14.78 -33.92 -8.68
CA HIS A 112 -16.17 -34.37 -8.76
C HIS A 112 -16.92 -33.83 -9.99
N ALA A 113 -16.36 -32.89 -10.74
CA ALA A 113 -17.04 -32.33 -11.92
C ALA A 113 -16.99 -33.28 -13.13
N SER A 114 -17.93 -33.09 -14.05
CA SER A 114 -17.89 -33.75 -15.36
C SER A 114 -16.61 -33.41 -16.15
N PHE A 115 -16.24 -34.23 -17.14
CA PHE A 115 -15.00 -34.03 -17.90
C PHE A 115 -14.85 -32.60 -18.45
N TRP A 116 -15.88 -32.07 -19.11
CA TRP A 116 -15.85 -30.72 -19.69
C TRP A 116 -15.74 -29.62 -18.62
N GLN A 117 -16.51 -29.73 -17.53
CA GLN A 117 -16.43 -28.78 -16.43
C GLN A 117 -15.04 -28.81 -15.77
N ARG A 118 -14.47 -30.00 -15.57
CA ARG A 118 -13.14 -30.17 -15.01
C ARG A 118 -12.07 -29.49 -15.89
N GLN A 119 -12.15 -29.62 -17.22
CA GLN A 119 -11.22 -28.92 -18.13
C GLN A 119 -11.31 -27.40 -17.99
N ILE A 120 -12.53 -26.85 -17.90
CA ILE A 120 -12.74 -25.41 -17.69
C ILE A 120 -12.12 -24.97 -16.35
N TRP A 121 -12.40 -25.68 -15.26
CA TRP A 121 -11.85 -25.35 -13.94
C TRP A 121 -10.33 -25.51 -13.87
N GLN A 122 -9.76 -26.51 -14.56
CA GLN A 122 -8.31 -26.64 -14.72
C GLN A 122 -7.72 -25.39 -15.38
N GLY A 123 -8.34 -24.89 -16.45
CA GLY A 123 -7.95 -23.64 -17.10
C GLY A 123 -8.03 -22.44 -16.15
N ILE A 124 -9.14 -22.27 -15.43
CA ILE A 124 -9.32 -21.18 -14.45
C ILE A 124 -8.22 -21.22 -13.37
N ILE A 125 -7.98 -22.40 -12.78
CA ILE A 125 -6.97 -22.59 -11.74
C ILE A 125 -5.57 -22.28 -12.29
N ALA A 126 -5.24 -22.79 -13.48
CA ALA A 126 -3.96 -22.54 -14.11
C ALA A 126 -3.72 -21.05 -14.34
N VAL A 127 -4.74 -20.32 -14.82
CA VAL A 127 -4.67 -18.86 -15.00
C VAL A 127 -4.48 -18.14 -13.67
N VAL A 128 -5.31 -18.43 -12.66
CA VAL A 128 -5.25 -17.75 -11.35
C VAL A 128 -3.88 -17.98 -10.68
N ILE A 129 -3.39 -19.22 -10.67
CA ILE A 129 -2.09 -19.54 -10.08
C ILE A 129 -0.95 -18.88 -10.87
N SER A 130 -0.98 -18.96 -12.21
CA SER A 130 0.07 -18.38 -13.04
C SER A 130 0.15 -16.86 -12.88
N CYS A 131 -1.00 -16.18 -12.84
CA CYS A 131 -1.06 -14.74 -12.58
C CYS A 131 -0.52 -14.42 -11.18
N GLY A 132 -0.92 -15.17 -10.15
CA GLY A 132 -0.40 -14.98 -8.79
C GLY A 132 1.13 -15.17 -8.70
N VAL A 133 1.66 -16.21 -9.32
CA VAL A 133 3.11 -16.45 -9.40
C VAL A 133 3.82 -15.32 -10.13
N LEU A 134 3.27 -14.84 -11.24
CA LEU A 134 3.81 -13.70 -11.98
C LEU A 134 3.81 -12.43 -11.13
N CYS A 135 2.73 -12.15 -10.40
CA CYS A 135 2.64 -11.05 -9.44
C CYS A 135 3.74 -11.17 -8.37
N CYS A 136 3.93 -12.35 -7.79
CA CYS A 136 4.99 -12.58 -6.80
C CYS A 136 6.38 -12.35 -7.40
N ALA A 137 6.63 -12.82 -8.63
CA ALA A 137 7.90 -12.62 -9.32
C ALA A 137 8.17 -11.12 -9.54
N ILE A 138 7.19 -10.37 -10.04
CA ILE A 138 7.31 -8.91 -10.24
C ILE A 138 7.53 -8.20 -8.91
N SER A 139 6.74 -8.52 -7.89
CA SER A 139 6.83 -7.91 -6.56
C SER A 139 8.17 -8.16 -5.89
N SER A 140 8.74 -9.37 -6.04
CA SER A 140 10.03 -9.72 -5.45
C SER A 140 11.21 -8.92 -6.00
N GLN A 141 11.08 -8.40 -7.23
CA GLN A 141 12.12 -7.61 -7.90
C GLN A 141 11.93 -6.10 -7.70
N ALA A 142 10.83 -5.65 -7.07
CA ALA A 142 10.53 -4.25 -6.86
C ALA A 142 11.18 -3.71 -5.57
N ASP A 143 11.69 -2.47 -5.59
CA ASP A 143 12.27 -1.84 -4.40
C ASP A 143 11.21 -1.62 -3.30
N THR A 144 9.98 -1.30 -3.70
CA THR A 144 8.81 -1.06 -2.85
C THR A 144 7.54 -1.56 -3.53
N TRP A 145 6.46 -1.67 -2.75
CA TRP A 145 5.15 -2.11 -3.22
C TRP A 145 4.04 -1.26 -2.60
N TRP A 146 2.81 -1.34 -3.13
CA TRP A 146 1.69 -0.46 -2.74
C TRP A 146 1.38 -0.48 -1.23
N ASN A 147 1.68 -1.59 -0.55
CA ASN A 147 1.48 -1.77 0.88
C ASN A 147 2.45 -0.94 1.75
N LYS A 148 3.48 -0.30 1.15
CA LYS A 148 4.40 0.62 1.83
C LYS A 148 3.87 2.05 1.93
N ILE A 149 2.75 2.39 1.27
CA ILE A 149 1.98 3.65 1.36
C ILE A 149 2.89 4.87 1.56
N SER A 150 3.14 5.25 2.82
CA SER A 150 3.96 6.41 3.20
C SER A 150 5.41 6.32 2.74
N SER A 151 6.02 5.13 2.72
CA SER A 151 7.43 4.93 2.35
C SER A 151 7.62 4.45 0.92
N TYR A 152 6.57 4.49 0.08
CA TYR A 152 6.62 3.96 -1.28
C TYR A 152 7.74 4.60 -2.13
N HIS A 153 7.95 5.90 -1.98
CA HIS A 153 8.92 6.67 -2.77
C HIS A 153 10.33 6.74 -2.15
N ASN A 154 10.55 6.16 -0.98
CA ASN A 154 11.84 6.25 -0.27
C ASN A 154 13.04 5.77 -1.12
N PRO A 155 12.98 4.66 -1.89
CA PRO A 155 14.09 4.24 -2.74
C PRO A 155 14.46 5.28 -3.80
N GLN A 156 13.46 5.92 -4.41
CA GLN A 156 13.70 6.94 -5.43
C GLN A 156 14.27 8.21 -4.79
N SER A 157 13.74 8.65 -3.65
CA SER A 157 14.30 9.78 -2.89
C SER A 157 15.77 9.50 -2.51
N ALA A 158 16.07 8.30 -2.03
CA ALA A 158 17.43 7.91 -1.66
C ALA A 158 18.41 7.93 -2.85
N ARG A 159 18.00 7.42 -4.01
CA ARG A 159 18.81 7.48 -5.24
C ARG A 159 19.18 8.92 -5.62
N ILE A 160 18.23 9.85 -5.53
CA ILE A 160 18.45 11.27 -5.85
C ILE A 160 19.41 11.90 -4.85
N ILE A 161 19.20 11.67 -3.54
CA ILE A 161 20.04 12.24 -2.48
C ILE A 161 21.47 11.68 -2.58
N ASN A 162 21.63 10.37 -2.74
CA ASN A 162 22.94 9.71 -2.78
C ASN A 162 23.78 10.09 -4.03
N GLN A 163 23.19 10.64 -5.09
CA GLN A 163 23.93 11.13 -6.25
C GLN A 163 24.70 12.43 -5.98
N THR A 164 24.35 13.17 -4.92
CA THR A 164 25.02 14.43 -4.57
C THR A 164 26.27 14.19 -3.71
N SER A 165 27.20 15.15 -3.72
CA SER A 165 28.51 14.98 -3.08
C SER A 165 28.46 15.18 -1.56
N GLN A 166 27.75 16.22 -1.10
CA GLN A 166 27.59 16.55 0.32
C GLN A 166 26.14 16.96 0.62
N PRO A 167 25.19 16.02 0.60
CA PRO A 167 23.78 16.31 0.87
C PRO A 167 23.48 16.56 2.35
N LEU A 168 22.64 17.55 2.59
CA LEU A 168 21.91 17.75 3.84
C LEU A 168 20.42 17.44 3.63
N VAL A 169 19.86 16.55 4.43
CA VAL A 169 18.41 16.28 4.45
C VAL A 169 17.80 16.93 5.69
N ILE A 170 16.92 17.90 5.45
CA ILE A 170 16.16 18.59 6.48
C ILE A 170 14.75 18.01 6.50
N SER A 171 14.25 17.70 7.69
CA SER A 171 12.90 17.18 7.86
C SER A 171 12.33 17.65 9.20
N ASN A 172 11.01 17.86 9.26
CA ASN A 172 10.30 18.09 10.51
C ASN A 172 9.54 16.81 10.93
N PRO A 173 9.60 16.40 12.21
CA PRO A 173 8.79 15.31 12.70
C PRO A 173 7.31 15.69 12.55
N SER A 174 6.57 14.76 11.96
CA SER A 174 5.12 14.71 11.93
C SER A 174 4.70 13.27 12.26
N ASP A 175 3.40 13.02 12.44
CA ASP A 175 2.89 11.72 12.90
C ASP A 175 3.46 10.51 12.11
N THR A 176 3.56 10.62 10.78
CA THR A 176 4.07 9.55 9.92
C THR A 176 5.46 9.81 9.35
N ASN A 177 5.90 11.08 9.27
CA ASN A 177 7.18 11.44 8.64
C ASN A 177 8.39 10.87 9.42
N THR A 178 8.31 10.78 10.74
CA THR A 178 9.38 10.17 11.55
C THR A 178 9.66 8.72 11.13
N GLY A 179 8.60 7.93 10.92
CA GLY A 179 8.74 6.55 10.45
C GLY A 179 9.27 6.46 9.02
N GLN A 180 8.84 7.38 8.14
CA GLN A 180 9.35 7.46 6.77
C GLN A 180 10.83 7.81 6.73
N LEU A 181 11.26 8.75 7.57
CA LEU A 181 12.64 9.20 7.68
C LEU A 181 13.55 8.09 8.20
N ILE A 182 13.12 7.35 9.24
CA ILE A 182 13.85 6.16 9.71
C ILE A 182 13.96 5.13 8.59
N SER A 183 12.88 4.88 7.85
CA SER A 183 12.95 3.97 6.70
C SER A 183 13.88 4.49 5.61
N LEU A 184 13.92 5.79 5.36
CA LEU A 184 14.80 6.41 4.36
C LEU A 184 16.26 6.33 4.78
N SER A 185 16.59 6.49 6.07
CA SER A 185 17.97 6.50 6.54
C SER A 185 18.71 5.18 6.29
N TYR A 186 18.01 4.05 6.21
CA TYR A 186 18.60 2.75 5.82
C TYR A 186 19.02 2.68 4.35
N LEU A 187 18.54 3.59 3.50
CA LEU A 187 18.81 3.62 2.06
C LEU A 187 19.84 4.70 1.68
N LEU A 188 20.22 5.58 2.62
CA LEU A 188 21.12 6.70 2.37
C LEU A 188 22.58 6.32 2.63
N ASP A 189 23.48 6.92 1.87
CA ASP A 189 24.93 6.76 2.05
C ASP A 189 25.40 7.46 3.35
N GLU A 190 26.52 7.01 3.93
CA GLU A 190 27.09 7.56 5.18
C GLU A 190 27.45 9.06 5.10
N LYS A 191 27.65 9.57 3.87
CA LYS A 191 27.93 10.99 3.59
C LYS A 191 26.72 11.89 3.85
N VAL A 192 25.51 11.34 3.78
CA VAL A 192 24.27 12.11 3.94
C VAL A 192 24.12 12.49 5.41
N LYS A 193 23.92 13.79 5.67
CA LYS A 193 23.66 14.30 7.02
C LYS A 193 22.20 14.69 7.16
N PHE A 194 21.67 14.48 8.37
CA PHE A 194 20.30 14.85 8.70
C PHE A 194 20.28 16.05 9.64
N GLN A 195 19.35 16.96 9.40
CA GLN A 195 18.98 18.02 10.33
C GLN A 195 17.49 17.92 10.62
N LEU A 196 17.17 17.38 11.80
CA LEU A 196 15.80 17.19 12.24
C LEU A 196 15.35 18.44 12.98
N ILE A 197 14.46 19.19 12.36
CA ILE A 197 13.88 20.39 12.95
C ILE A 197 12.83 19.93 13.94
N GLY A 198 12.92 20.29 15.22
CA GLY A 198 11.88 20.03 16.20
C GLY A 198 10.57 20.76 15.88
N GLN A 199 9.76 21.08 16.88
CA GLN A 199 8.51 21.84 16.65
C GLN A 199 8.83 23.16 15.89
N PRO A 200 8.38 23.32 14.63
CA PRO A 200 8.84 24.39 13.74
C PRO A 200 8.44 25.79 14.21
N ASN A 201 7.49 25.86 15.15
CA ASN A 201 7.02 27.11 15.76
C ASN A 201 8.03 27.73 16.73
N ILE A 202 9.03 26.98 17.21
CA ILE A 202 9.88 27.45 18.32
C ILE A 202 11.21 28.00 17.79
N TYR A 203 11.98 27.26 17.00
CA TYR A 203 13.24 27.74 16.39
C TYR A 203 13.52 27.05 15.05
N LEU A 204 13.90 27.81 14.03
CA LEU A 204 14.57 27.25 12.85
C LEU A 204 16.06 27.16 13.18
N PRO A 205 16.65 25.96 13.30
CA PRO A 205 18.08 25.85 13.50
C PRO A 205 18.79 26.43 12.27
N GLN A 206 19.93 27.09 12.49
CA GLN A 206 20.75 27.57 11.38
C GLN A 206 21.12 26.40 10.47
N ILE A 207 20.98 26.62 9.16
CA ILE A 207 21.42 25.65 8.15
C ILE A 207 22.95 25.76 8.08
N PRO A 208 23.71 24.71 8.41
CA PRO A 208 25.16 24.80 8.39
C PRO A 208 25.67 25.02 6.97
N ALA A 209 26.75 25.79 6.84
CA ALA A 209 27.44 25.97 5.57
C ALA A 209 28.23 24.71 5.17
N GLY A 210 28.56 24.58 3.88
CA GLY A 210 29.42 23.52 3.36
C GLY A 210 28.70 22.27 2.86
N PHE A 211 27.38 22.34 2.63
CA PHE A 211 26.64 21.30 1.89
C PHE A 211 26.48 21.70 0.43
N SER A 212 26.60 20.74 -0.49
CA SER A 212 26.44 20.99 -1.93
C SER A 212 24.96 21.19 -2.30
N ASP A 213 24.11 20.38 -1.69
CA ASP A 213 22.68 20.32 -1.96
C ASP A 213 21.92 20.14 -0.65
N ILE A 214 20.85 20.91 -0.48
CA ILE A 214 19.97 20.84 0.68
C ILE A 214 18.62 20.33 0.19
N PHE A 215 18.19 19.21 0.76
CA PHE A 215 16.91 18.58 0.46
C PHE A 215 15.97 18.71 1.65
N LEU A 216 14.71 19.03 1.39
CA LEU A 216 13.63 18.97 2.38
C LEU A 216 12.80 17.70 2.13
N PHE A 217 12.71 16.81 3.11
CA PHE A 217 11.97 15.56 3.01
C PHE A 217 10.59 15.66 3.70
N ASP A 218 9.54 15.50 2.90
CA ASP A 218 8.12 15.68 3.27
C ASP A 218 7.87 16.91 4.18
N PRO A 219 8.35 18.12 3.80
CA PRO A 219 8.27 19.29 4.66
C PRO A 219 6.84 19.81 4.78
N SER A 220 6.43 20.15 6.00
CA SER A 220 5.15 20.84 6.20
C SER A 220 5.12 22.19 5.47
N GLU A 221 3.95 22.61 4.97
CA GLU A 221 3.80 23.93 4.32
C GLU A 221 4.27 25.10 5.21
N LYS A 222 4.08 24.96 6.53
CA LYS A 222 4.56 25.94 7.51
C LYS A 222 6.08 26.02 7.53
N LEU A 223 6.76 24.89 7.46
CA LEU A 223 8.23 24.85 7.38
C LEU A 223 8.72 25.48 6.07
N GLN A 224 8.09 25.14 4.94
CA GLN A 224 8.46 25.71 3.64
C GLN A 224 8.38 27.24 3.66
N LYS A 225 7.22 27.79 4.05
CA LYS A 225 7.02 29.25 4.14
C LYS A 225 8.01 29.94 5.07
N LYS A 226 8.34 29.30 6.20
CA LYS A 226 9.27 29.88 7.18
C LYS A 226 10.70 29.92 6.63
N LEU A 227 11.13 28.88 5.92
CA LEU A 227 12.44 28.85 5.26
C LEU A 227 12.56 29.89 4.14
N GLU A 228 11.51 30.06 3.33
CA GLU A 228 11.47 31.11 2.29
C GLU A 228 11.55 32.52 2.89
N GLN A 229 10.84 32.77 4.00
CA GLN A 229 10.81 34.07 4.66
C GLN A 229 12.12 34.43 5.38
N GLU A 230 12.72 33.47 6.09
CA GLU A 230 13.89 33.73 6.95
C GLU A 230 15.21 33.71 6.16
N TYR A 231 15.31 32.88 5.13
CA TYR A 231 16.54 32.71 4.34
C TYR A 231 16.45 33.25 2.91
N GLY A 232 15.28 33.73 2.47
CA GLY A 232 15.09 34.12 1.06
C GLY A 232 15.28 32.94 0.09
N ALA A 233 15.19 31.71 0.58
CA ALA A 233 15.50 30.50 -0.16
C ALA A 233 14.40 30.17 -1.18
N LYS A 234 14.79 29.58 -2.31
CA LYS A 234 13.87 29.01 -3.29
C LYS A 234 13.67 27.52 -3.02
N ILE A 235 12.43 27.10 -2.85
CA ILE A 235 12.08 25.69 -2.62
C ILE A 235 11.40 25.14 -3.87
N GLU A 236 11.99 24.13 -4.49
CA GLU A 236 11.46 23.50 -5.70
C GLU A 236 11.10 22.03 -5.43
N PRO A 237 9.86 21.59 -5.73
CA PRO A 237 9.49 20.18 -5.61
C PRO A 237 10.23 19.34 -6.65
N ILE A 238 10.62 18.13 -6.26
CA ILE A 238 11.17 17.13 -7.17
C ILE A 238 10.03 16.20 -7.59
N GLU A 239 9.84 16.03 -8.90
CA GLU A 239 8.70 15.27 -9.44
C GLU A 239 8.69 13.81 -8.93
N ASN A 240 7.49 13.33 -8.63
CA ASN A 240 7.19 11.94 -8.24
C ASN A 240 7.85 11.44 -6.93
N VAL A 241 8.38 12.34 -6.09
CA VAL A 241 8.92 12.01 -4.77
C VAL A 241 8.54 13.06 -3.71
N PRO A 242 8.42 12.69 -2.42
CA PRO A 242 8.17 13.65 -1.33
C PRO A 242 9.46 14.39 -0.95
N LEU A 243 10.15 14.98 -1.93
CA LEU A 243 11.44 15.63 -1.79
C LEU A 243 11.40 17.00 -2.46
N PHE A 244 11.97 18.00 -1.81
CA PHE A 244 12.13 19.34 -2.34
C PHE A 244 13.60 19.74 -2.29
N LYS A 245 14.07 20.51 -3.27
CA LYS A 245 15.40 21.10 -3.26
C LYS A 245 15.32 22.53 -2.75
N LEU A 246 16.15 22.84 -1.76
CA LEU A 246 16.29 24.18 -1.22
C LEU A 246 17.54 24.84 -1.83
N THR A 247 17.34 26.00 -2.46
CA THR A 247 18.41 26.81 -3.05
C THR A 247 18.50 28.12 -2.26
N MET A 248 19.64 28.34 -1.61
CA MET A 248 19.93 29.61 -0.94
C MET A 248 20.24 30.70 -1.99
N PRO A 249 19.98 31.99 -1.67
CA PRO A 249 20.36 33.12 -2.52
C PRO A 249 21.88 33.25 -2.72
#